data_AF-A0A6I2IPR6-F1
#
_entry.id   AF-A0A6I2IPR6-F1
#
_cell.length_a   1.000
_cell.length_b   1.000
_cell.length_c   1.000
_cell.angle_alpha   90.00
_cell.angle_beta   90.00
_cell.angle_gamma   90.00
#
_symmetry.space_group_name_H-M   'P 1'
#
loop_
_entity.id
_entity.type
_entity.pdbx_description
1 polymer ?
#
loop_
_entity_poly.entity_id
_entity_poly.type
_entity_poly.pdbx_seq_one_letter_code
_entity_poly.pdbx_strand_id
1 'polypeptide(L)'
;MLNNYSVRTVILVFISASFVFIDLMALLLVANVSVILMLNIVGVVLISTLWFYMTKYLVRPINEVKRNIDEINSGNLSISIREFGNNCAGKLIPGINSLAKEISSLVMDIRKSSNSASILSGTLANQSAELSVKTEQQSAMLMQTASSMEEISAGTKSNAENTRQLNDITNEAHKSAGHGSQLMHKLTENMVSITDCSKKMTEIISIIDGIAFQTNILALNAAVEAARAGEHGKGFAVVAGEVRVLAQKSSESAKNIKALIEKTNTNVMQGAKLVSEAEKNMHDIVSGSDDLNMLMEHIFISTNEQEKGIQQITIALSELEKVTLSNAAVVVELAESSDVLKNQVVELQKRTNNLRLNGEDKNTMPVAPLLVPTKQEKHASEGHWQTF
;
A
#
# COMPACT_ATOMS: atom_id res chain seq x y z
N MET A 1 -73.70 -44.69 4.59
CA MET A 1 -73.95 -45.01 6.01
C MET A 1 -73.01 -46.06 6.60
N LEU A 2 -72.12 -46.71 5.82
CA LEU A 2 -71.17 -47.74 6.29
C LEU A 2 -69.74 -47.23 6.60
N ASN A 3 -69.49 -45.92 6.51
CA ASN A 3 -68.14 -45.34 6.49
C ASN A 3 -67.35 -45.46 7.82
N ASN A 4 -68.03 -45.74 8.95
CA ASN A 4 -67.39 -45.85 10.27
C ASN A 4 -67.33 -47.30 10.80
N TYR A 5 -67.78 -48.29 10.02
CA TYR A 5 -67.73 -49.69 10.44
C TYR A 5 -66.42 -50.32 9.98
N SER A 6 -65.72 -51.00 10.89
CA SER A 6 -64.56 -51.81 10.53
C SER A 6 -64.96 -52.79 9.43
N VAL A 7 -64.12 -52.95 8.39
CA VAL A 7 -64.31 -53.94 7.31
C VAL A 7 -64.62 -55.33 7.88
N ARG A 8 -64.05 -55.65 9.05
CA ARG A 8 -64.35 -56.85 9.84
C ARG A 8 -65.83 -56.96 10.23
N THR A 9 -66.42 -55.90 10.75
CA THR A 9 -67.81 -55.86 11.21
C THR A 9 -68.77 -55.96 10.02
N VAL A 10 -68.46 -55.29 8.90
CA VAL A 10 -69.29 -55.34 7.68
C VAL A 10 -69.28 -56.74 7.08
N ILE A 11 -68.10 -57.38 6.97
CA ILE A 11 -67.98 -58.75 6.46
C ILE A 11 -68.70 -59.74 7.39
N LEU A 12 -68.55 -59.61 8.72
CA LEU A 12 -69.26 -60.47 9.67
C LEU A 12 -70.77 -60.32 9.59
N VAL A 13 -71.28 -59.08 9.55
CA VAL A 13 -72.72 -58.81 9.44
C VAL A 13 -73.25 -59.35 8.10
N PHE A 14 -72.54 -59.13 6.99
CA PHE A 14 -72.93 -59.65 5.68
C PHE A 14 -72.97 -61.18 5.66
N ILE A 15 -71.94 -61.85 6.18
CA ILE A 15 -71.89 -63.31 6.24
C ILE A 15 -72.98 -63.86 7.16
N SER A 16 -73.18 -63.25 8.33
CA SER A 16 -74.26 -63.66 9.25
C SER A 16 -75.65 -63.49 8.63
N ALA A 17 -75.89 -62.38 7.91
CA ALA A 17 -77.15 -62.13 7.21
C ALA A 17 -77.35 -63.13 6.05
N SER A 18 -76.29 -63.47 5.32
CA SER A 18 -76.34 -64.52 4.29
C SER A 18 -76.63 -65.90 4.89
N PHE A 19 -76.02 -66.26 6.02
CA PHE A 19 -76.34 -67.53 6.70
C PHE A 19 -77.78 -67.58 7.20
N VAL A 20 -78.28 -66.50 7.80
CA VAL A 20 -79.69 -66.39 8.22
C VAL A 20 -80.64 -66.51 7.02
N PHE A 21 -80.29 -65.91 5.89
CA PHE A 21 -81.07 -66.02 4.66
C PHE A 21 -81.07 -67.45 4.08
N ILE A 22 -79.91 -68.12 4.10
CA ILE A 22 -79.78 -69.52 3.68
C ILE A 22 -80.59 -70.44 4.62
N ASP A 23 -80.51 -70.22 5.93
CA ASP A 23 -81.28 -70.97 6.93
C ASP A 23 -82.80 -70.78 6.73
N LEU A 24 -83.25 -69.54 6.46
CA LEU A 24 -84.65 -69.24 6.16
C LEU A 24 -85.13 -69.95 4.89
N MET A 25 -84.31 -69.97 3.84
CA MET A 25 -84.62 -70.70 2.60
C MET A 25 -84.61 -72.22 2.79
N ALA A 26 -83.67 -72.76 3.57
CA ALA A 26 -83.60 -74.19 3.88
C ALA A 26 -84.81 -74.66 4.71
N LEU A 27 -85.30 -73.80 5.62
CA LEU A 27 -86.51 -74.02 6.40
C LEU A 27 -87.77 -74.10 5.51
N LEU A 28 -87.84 -73.26 4.46
CA LEU A 28 -88.95 -73.22 3.50
C LEU A 28 -88.98 -74.41 2.52
N LEU A 29 -87.81 -74.93 2.12
CA LEU A 29 -87.69 -75.96 1.07
C LEU A 29 -87.65 -77.40 1.59
N VAL A 30 -86.96 -77.66 2.70
CA VAL A 30 -86.61 -79.03 3.11
C VAL A 30 -87.21 -79.41 4.48
N ALA A 31 -87.53 -78.44 5.34
CA ALA A 31 -88.15 -78.60 6.66
C ALA A 31 -87.51 -79.67 7.59
N ASN A 32 -86.26 -80.08 7.34
CA ASN A 32 -85.54 -81.08 8.14
C ASN A 32 -84.59 -80.40 9.15
N VAL A 33 -84.93 -80.51 10.44
CA VAL A 33 -84.19 -79.88 11.55
C VAL A 33 -82.71 -80.31 11.59
N SER A 34 -82.40 -81.58 11.30
CA SER A 34 -81.04 -82.10 11.33
C SER A 34 -80.12 -81.47 10.28
N VAL A 35 -80.66 -81.10 9.11
CA VAL A 35 -79.90 -80.44 8.03
C VAL A 35 -79.58 -78.99 8.40
N ILE A 36 -80.54 -78.28 9.00
CA ILE A 36 -80.35 -76.89 9.48
C ILE A 36 -79.27 -76.83 10.57
N LEU A 37 -79.25 -77.81 11.48
CA LEU A 37 -78.29 -77.87 12.59
C LEU A 37 -76.86 -78.14 12.11
N MET A 38 -76.69 -79.03 11.12
CA MET A 38 -75.40 -79.24 10.43
C MET A 38 -74.94 -77.98 9.69
N LEU A 39 -75.85 -77.29 8.99
CA LEU A 39 -75.53 -76.06 8.25
C LEU A 39 -75.05 -74.94 9.18
N ASN A 40 -75.69 -74.81 10.35
CA ASN A 40 -75.32 -73.85 11.39
C ASN A 40 -73.93 -74.16 11.98
N ILE A 41 -73.62 -75.42 12.27
CA ILE A 41 -72.29 -75.82 12.76
C ILE A 41 -71.21 -75.46 11.73
N VAL A 42 -71.43 -75.79 10.45
CA VAL A 42 -70.51 -75.43 9.37
C VAL A 42 -70.37 -73.92 9.24
N GLY A 43 -71.46 -73.17 9.36
CA GLY A 43 -71.45 -71.71 9.34
C GLY A 43 -70.64 -71.09 10.47
N VAL A 44 -70.79 -71.57 11.70
CA VAL A 44 -70.00 -71.12 12.87
C VAL A 44 -68.51 -71.42 12.67
N VAL A 45 -68.16 -72.60 12.15
CA VAL A 45 -66.76 -72.96 11.87
C VAL A 45 -66.17 -72.06 10.78
N LEU A 46 -66.92 -71.78 9.70
CA LEU A 46 -66.49 -70.87 8.63
C LEU A 46 -66.31 -69.43 9.13
N ILE A 47 -67.23 -68.93 9.96
CA ILE A 47 -67.11 -67.60 10.57
C ILE A 47 -65.89 -67.53 11.50
N SER A 48 -65.67 -68.54 12.33
CA SER A 48 -64.55 -68.59 13.27
C SER A 48 -63.19 -68.67 12.55
N THR A 49 -63.07 -69.53 11.53
CA THR A 49 -61.85 -69.65 10.72
C THR A 49 -61.56 -68.38 9.92
N LEU A 50 -62.58 -67.75 9.33
CA LEU A 50 -62.44 -66.47 8.64
C LEU A 50 -62.06 -65.34 9.61
N TRP A 51 -62.63 -65.33 10.82
CA TRP A 51 -62.27 -64.35 11.85
C TRP A 51 -60.83 -64.50 12.31
N PHE A 52 -60.37 -65.73 12.54
CA PHE A 52 -58.98 -66.01 12.88
C PHE A 52 -58.04 -65.63 11.74
N TYR A 53 -58.40 -65.97 10.48
CA TYR A 53 -57.63 -65.61 9.29
C TYR A 53 -57.51 -64.09 9.12
N MET A 54 -58.62 -63.34 9.18
CA MET A 54 -58.61 -61.87 9.09
C MET A 54 -57.82 -61.22 10.22
N THR A 55 -57.96 -61.73 11.46
CA THR A 55 -57.25 -61.16 12.61
C THR A 55 -55.74 -61.39 12.51
N LYS A 56 -55.33 -62.60 12.12
CA LYS A 56 -53.92 -62.99 12.03
C LYS A 56 -53.22 -62.40 10.79
N TYR A 57 -53.88 -62.39 9.63
CA TYR A 57 -53.25 -62.02 8.36
C TYR A 57 -53.58 -60.62 7.85
N LEU A 58 -54.59 -59.93 8.38
CA LEU A 58 -54.96 -58.56 7.96
C LEU A 58 -54.85 -57.54 9.11
N VAL A 59 -55.51 -57.78 10.24
CA VAL A 59 -55.60 -56.78 11.33
C VAL A 59 -54.29 -56.59 12.08
N ARG A 60 -53.65 -57.67 12.54
CA ARG A 60 -52.36 -57.57 13.27
C ARG A 60 -51.26 -56.92 12.42
N PRO A 61 -51.02 -57.32 11.16
CA PRO A 61 -50.01 -56.70 10.31
C PRO A 61 -50.28 -55.22 10.00
N ILE A 62 -51.53 -54.83 9.76
CA ILE A 62 -51.89 -53.41 9.54
C ILE A 62 -51.64 -52.58 10.81
N ASN A 63 -51.93 -53.12 11.99
CA ASN A 63 -51.62 -52.43 13.25
C ASN A 63 -50.12 -52.31 13.49
N GLU A 64 -49.32 -53.29 13.08
CA GLU A 64 -47.85 -53.20 13.12
C GLU A 64 -47.33 -52.15 12.15
N VAL A 65 -47.85 -52.11 10.91
CA VAL A 65 -47.53 -51.07 9.93
C VAL A 65 -47.91 -49.69 10.47
N LYS A 66 -49.10 -49.53 11.05
CA LYS A 66 -49.53 -48.28 11.70
C LYS A 66 -48.56 -47.87 12.80
N ARG A 67 -48.20 -48.79 13.72
CA ARG A 67 -47.27 -48.49 14.81
C ARG A 67 -45.90 -48.07 14.29
N ASN A 68 -45.40 -48.71 13.24
CA ASN A 68 -44.14 -48.34 12.61
C ASN A 68 -44.21 -46.98 11.89
N ILE A 69 -45.35 -46.63 11.29
CA ILE A 69 -45.57 -45.29 10.75
C ILE A 69 -45.62 -44.25 11.89
N ASP A 70 -46.27 -44.56 13.01
CA ASP A 70 -46.32 -43.68 14.19
C ASP A 70 -44.91 -43.45 14.76
N GLU A 71 -44.06 -44.49 14.78
CA GLU A 71 -42.64 -44.41 15.13
C GLU A 71 -41.84 -43.54 14.13
N ILE A 72 -42.03 -43.72 12.82
CA ILE A 72 -41.41 -42.87 11.78
C ILE A 72 -41.84 -41.40 11.96
N ASN A 73 -43.13 -41.15 12.20
CA ASN A 73 -43.67 -39.81 12.46
C ASN A 73 -43.13 -39.19 13.75
N SER A 74 -42.79 -40.02 14.75
CA SER A 74 -42.14 -39.57 15.98
C SER A 74 -40.64 -39.26 15.81
N GLY A 75 -40.10 -39.47 14.60
CA GLY A 75 -38.71 -39.21 14.26
C GLY A 75 -37.79 -40.43 14.33
N ASN A 76 -38.32 -41.64 14.56
CA ASN A 76 -37.52 -42.86 14.55
C ASN A 76 -37.45 -43.45 13.13
N LEU A 77 -36.43 -43.09 12.37
CA LEU A 77 -36.19 -43.59 11.00
C LEU A 77 -35.31 -44.85 10.98
N SER A 78 -34.89 -45.34 12.15
CA SER A 78 -34.03 -46.52 12.29
C SER A 78 -34.78 -47.84 12.12
N ILE A 79 -36.12 -47.80 12.13
CA ILE A 79 -36.95 -49.01 12.11
C ILE A 79 -37.21 -49.51 10.69
N SER A 80 -37.13 -50.82 10.51
CA SER A 80 -37.50 -51.51 9.27
C SER A 80 -38.67 -52.45 9.55
N ILE A 81 -39.72 -52.34 8.74
CA ILE A 81 -40.88 -53.21 8.83
C ILE A 81 -40.53 -54.54 8.15
N ARG A 82 -40.59 -55.64 8.90
CA ARG A 82 -40.34 -56.99 8.34
C ARG A 82 -41.39 -57.31 7.28
N GLU A 83 -40.95 -57.79 6.13
CA GLU A 83 -41.83 -58.20 5.05
C GLU A 83 -42.69 -59.40 5.47
N PHE A 84 -43.98 -59.35 5.16
CA PHE A 84 -44.93 -60.41 5.49
C PHE A 84 -46.02 -60.50 4.42
N GLY A 85 -46.23 -61.71 3.90
CA GLY A 85 -47.35 -62.06 3.01
C GLY A 85 -47.39 -61.33 1.66
N ASN A 86 -48.12 -61.88 0.69
CA ASN A 86 -48.36 -61.21 -0.61
C ASN A 86 -49.76 -60.58 -0.71
N ASN A 87 -50.37 -60.29 0.45
CA ASN A 87 -51.68 -59.65 0.53
C ASN A 87 -51.56 -58.11 0.39
N CYS A 88 -52.69 -57.42 0.29
CA CYS A 88 -52.70 -55.96 0.11
C CYS A 88 -51.90 -55.19 1.18
N ALA A 89 -51.84 -55.70 2.42
CA ALA A 89 -51.06 -55.09 3.50
C ALA A 89 -49.55 -55.34 3.31
N GLY A 90 -49.16 -56.56 2.93
CA GLY A 90 -47.76 -56.92 2.65
C GLY A 90 -47.15 -56.12 1.50
N LYS A 91 -47.94 -55.81 0.47
CA LYS A 91 -47.48 -55.01 -0.69
C LYS A 91 -47.16 -53.54 -0.38
N LEU A 92 -47.63 -53.00 0.74
CA LEU A 92 -47.35 -51.61 1.15
C LEU A 92 -46.00 -51.49 1.88
N ILE A 93 -45.55 -52.57 2.53
CA ILE A 93 -44.34 -52.60 3.36
C ILE A 93 -43.07 -52.17 2.59
N PRO A 94 -42.80 -52.69 1.37
CA PRO A 94 -41.62 -52.26 0.60
C PRO A 94 -41.61 -50.76 0.30
N GLY A 95 -42.77 -50.18 -0.02
CA GLY A 95 -42.90 -48.74 -0.28
C GLY A 95 -42.61 -47.89 0.95
N ILE A 96 -43.13 -48.30 2.12
CA ILE A 96 -42.86 -47.60 3.39
C ILE A 96 -41.39 -47.71 3.78
N ASN A 97 -40.79 -48.89 3.64
CA ASN A 97 -39.37 -49.10 3.92
C ASN A 97 -38.47 -48.26 2.98
N SER A 98 -38.83 -48.16 1.69
CA SER A 98 -38.11 -47.30 0.74
C SER A 98 -38.21 -45.83 1.13
N LEU A 99 -39.41 -45.35 1.47
CA LEU A 99 -39.63 -43.98 1.91
C LEU A 99 -38.83 -43.66 3.19
N ALA A 100 -38.88 -44.55 4.19
CA ALA A 100 -38.11 -44.38 5.43
C ALA A 100 -36.60 -44.32 5.15
N LYS A 101 -36.10 -45.17 4.25
CA LYS A 101 -34.70 -45.18 3.83
C LYS A 101 -34.29 -43.91 3.09
N GLU A 102 -35.12 -43.41 2.17
CA GLU A 102 -34.88 -42.16 1.44
C GLU A 102 -34.87 -40.95 2.38
N ILE A 103 -35.82 -40.87 3.32
CA ILE A 103 -35.83 -39.82 4.35
C ILE A 103 -34.58 -39.93 5.24
N SER A 104 -34.20 -41.14 5.66
CA SER A 104 -32.98 -41.35 6.43
C SER A 104 -31.73 -40.89 5.67
N SER A 105 -31.64 -41.16 4.37
CA SER A 105 -30.53 -40.69 3.54
C SER A 105 -30.49 -39.17 3.44
N LEU A 106 -31.65 -38.55 3.18
CA LEU A 106 -31.77 -37.10 3.11
C LEU A 106 -31.34 -36.42 4.41
N VAL A 107 -31.76 -36.96 5.57
CA VAL A 107 -31.36 -36.42 6.89
C VAL A 107 -29.86 -36.60 7.12
N MET A 108 -29.26 -37.73 6.71
CA MET A 108 -27.80 -37.90 6.79
C MET A 108 -27.06 -36.87 5.94
N ASP A 109 -27.52 -36.62 4.72
CA ASP A 109 -26.90 -35.64 3.82
C ASP A 109 -27.05 -34.21 4.35
N ILE A 110 -28.21 -33.86 4.91
CA ILE A 110 -28.42 -32.57 5.59
C ILE A 110 -27.48 -32.42 6.80
N ARG A 111 -27.33 -33.46 7.64
CA ARG A 111 -26.41 -33.42 8.79
C ARG A 111 -24.96 -33.24 8.36
N LYS A 112 -24.51 -33.96 7.32
CA LYS A 112 -23.17 -33.81 6.75
C LYS A 112 -22.95 -32.40 6.18
N SER A 113 -23.89 -31.90 5.37
CA SER A 113 -23.83 -30.57 4.79
C SER A 113 -23.80 -29.47 5.86
N SER A 114 -24.62 -29.62 6.92
CA SER A 114 -24.65 -28.71 8.06
C SER A 114 -23.31 -28.70 8.81
N ASN A 115 -22.69 -29.87 9.03
CA ASN A 115 -21.37 -29.95 9.67
C ASN A 115 -20.29 -29.24 8.83
N SER A 116 -20.28 -29.47 7.51
CA SER A 116 -19.37 -28.76 6.59
C SER A 116 -19.59 -27.25 6.62
N ALA A 117 -20.85 -26.79 6.60
CA ALA A 117 -21.18 -25.37 6.69
C ALA A 117 -20.76 -24.76 8.04
N SER A 118 -20.83 -25.51 9.14
CA SER A 118 -20.32 -25.06 10.45
C SER A 118 -18.81 -24.81 10.43
N ILE A 119 -18.05 -25.73 9.83
CA ILE A 119 -16.58 -25.62 9.72
C ILE A 119 -16.22 -24.43 8.82
N LEU A 120 -16.93 -24.27 7.69
CA LEU A 120 -16.71 -23.17 6.76
C LEU A 120 -17.00 -21.81 7.41
N SER A 121 -18.12 -21.68 8.14
CA SER A 121 -18.46 -20.47 8.90
C SER A 121 -17.38 -20.11 9.93
N GLY A 122 -16.87 -21.09 10.68
CA GLY A 122 -15.76 -20.86 11.62
C GLY A 122 -14.47 -20.41 10.92
N THR A 123 -14.17 -20.99 9.76
CA THR A 123 -13.03 -20.58 8.93
C THR A 123 -13.19 -19.15 8.42
N LEU A 124 -14.40 -18.80 7.97
CA LEU A 124 -14.73 -17.47 7.45
C LEU A 124 -14.62 -16.38 8.53
N ALA A 125 -15.07 -16.69 9.75
CA ALA A 125 -14.90 -15.80 10.90
C ALA A 125 -13.41 -15.55 11.23
N ASN A 126 -12.58 -16.60 11.20
CA ASN A 126 -11.14 -16.47 11.43
C ASN A 126 -10.47 -15.64 10.31
N GLN A 127 -10.84 -15.89 9.05
CA GLN A 127 -10.33 -15.12 7.91
C GLN A 127 -10.76 -13.64 7.96
N SER A 128 -12.00 -13.37 8.39
CA SER A 128 -12.48 -12.01 8.63
C SER A 128 -11.64 -11.30 9.71
N ALA A 129 -11.36 -11.98 10.83
CA ALA A 129 -10.50 -11.43 11.88
C ALA A 129 -9.07 -11.14 11.39
N GLU A 130 -8.48 -12.04 10.61
CA GLU A 130 -7.15 -11.81 10.01
C GLU A 130 -7.16 -10.63 9.02
N LEU A 131 -8.20 -10.53 8.19
CA LEU A 131 -8.37 -9.43 7.25
C LEU A 131 -8.56 -8.10 7.99
N SER A 132 -9.26 -8.09 9.13
CA SER A 132 -9.38 -6.92 10.01
C SER A 132 -8.00 -6.41 10.44
N VAL A 133 -7.15 -7.30 10.97
CA VAL A 133 -5.79 -6.93 11.42
C VAL A 133 -4.96 -6.39 10.25
N LYS A 134 -5.03 -7.03 9.09
CA LYS A 134 -4.33 -6.55 7.88
C LYS A 134 -4.84 -5.19 7.42
N THR A 135 -6.15 -4.94 7.50
CA THR A 135 -6.77 -3.65 7.13
C THR A 135 -6.34 -2.54 8.10
N GLU A 136 -6.28 -2.82 9.40
CA GLU A 136 -5.76 -1.87 10.40
C GLU A 136 -4.28 -1.55 10.18
N GLN A 137 -3.45 -2.56 9.93
CA GLN A 137 -2.03 -2.37 9.61
C GLN A 137 -1.85 -1.56 8.33
N GLN A 138 -2.64 -1.84 7.29
CA GLN A 138 -2.62 -1.09 6.05
C GLN A 138 -3.02 0.38 6.27
N SER A 139 -4.02 0.65 7.10
CA SER A 139 -4.42 2.01 7.47
C SER A 139 -3.28 2.75 8.18
N ALA A 140 -2.60 2.10 9.14
CA ALA A 140 -1.44 2.69 9.82
C ALA A 140 -0.28 3.01 8.84
N MET A 141 0.03 2.09 7.92
CA MET A 141 1.05 2.31 6.89
C MET A 141 0.67 3.45 5.94
N LEU A 142 -0.61 3.57 5.57
CA LEU A 142 -1.09 4.68 4.75
C LEU A 142 -0.96 6.02 5.46
N MET A 143 -1.30 6.11 6.75
CA MET A 143 -1.11 7.33 7.54
C MET A 143 0.36 7.74 7.63
N GLN A 144 1.26 6.79 7.89
CA GLN A 144 2.70 7.07 7.92
C GLN A 144 3.21 7.51 6.56
N THR A 145 2.78 6.85 5.47
CA THR A 145 3.18 7.22 4.10
C THR A 145 2.65 8.60 3.73
N ALA A 146 1.43 8.94 4.12
CA ALA A 146 0.86 10.27 3.90
C ALA A 146 1.68 11.35 4.63
N SER A 147 2.03 11.11 5.90
CA SER A 147 2.88 12.02 6.67
C SER A 147 4.27 12.20 6.03
N SER A 148 4.91 11.11 5.59
CA SER A 148 6.17 11.20 4.85
C SER A 148 6.02 11.95 3.53
N MET A 149 4.88 11.83 2.83
CA MET A 149 4.62 12.58 1.60
C MET A 149 4.41 14.07 1.86
N GLU A 150 3.79 14.45 2.97
CA GLU A 150 3.69 15.85 3.39
C GLU A 150 5.09 16.44 3.68
N GLU A 151 5.95 15.70 4.37
CA GLU A 151 7.33 16.11 4.63
C GLU A 151 8.14 16.26 3.35
N ILE A 152 8.04 15.29 2.43
CA ILE A 152 8.68 15.37 1.11
C ILE A 152 8.14 16.56 0.30
N SER A 153 6.83 16.81 0.35
CA SER A 153 6.22 17.97 -0.32
C SER A 153 6.76 19.29 0.24
N ALA A 154 6.85 19.41 1.56
CA ALA A 154 7.43 20.58 2.22
C ALA A 154 8.91 20.77 1.84
N GLY A 155 9.69 19.69 1.86
CA GLY A 155 11.10 19.69 1.44
C GLY A 155 11.28 20.11 -0.02
N THR A 156 10.45 19.58 -0.92
CA THR A 156 10.46 19.92 -2.36
C THR A 156 10.15 21.40 -2.57
N LYS A 157 9.14 21.92 -1.87
CA LYS A 157 8.79 23.35 -1.91
C LYS A 157 9.91 24.24 -1.37
N SER A 158 10.55 23.84 -0.28
CA SER A 158 11.73 24.52 0.26
C SER A 158 12.89 24.50 -0.73
N ASN A 159 13.10 23.39 -1.44
CA ASN A 159 14.13 23.28 -2.46
C ASN A 159 13.89 24.24 -3.64
N ALA A 160 12.64 24.36 -4.08
CA ALA A 160 12.25 25.31 -5.13
C ALA A 160 12.54 26.76 -4.73
N GLU A 161 12.22 27.12 -3.49
CA GLU A 161 12.50 28.45 -2.95
C GLU A 161 14.00 28.71 -2.80
N ASN A 162 14.75 27.76 -2.24
CA ASN A 162 16.21 27.84 -2.11
C ASN A 162 16.88 28.00 -3.48
N THR A 163 16.40 27.27 -4.49
CA THR A 163 16.91 27.37 -5.88
C THR A 163 16.68 28.78 -6.45
N ARG A 164 15.52 29.39 -6.19
CA ARG A 164 15.25 30.78 -6.61
C ARG A 164 16.20 31.76 -5.92
N GLN A 165 16.38 31.64 -4.60
CA GLN A 165 17.28 32.51 -3.85
C GLN A 165 18.74 32.35 -4.30
N LEU A 166 19.18 31.12 -4.59
CA LEU A 166 20.50 30.84 -5.16
C LEU A 166 20.68 31.48 -6.54
N ASN A 167 19.64 31.49 -7.37
CA ASN A 167 19.69 32.16 -8.67
C ASN A 167 19.91 33.68 -8.51
N ASP A 168 19.20 34.31 -7.59
CA ASP A 168 19.37 35.75 -7.30
C ASP A 168 20.79 36.08 -6.83
N ILE A 169 21.33 35.28 -5.89
CA ILE A 169 22.71 35.44 -5.40
C ILE A 169 23.73 35.23 -6.53
N THR A 170 23.52 34.24 -7.38
CA THR A 170 24.40 33.93 -8.51
C THR A 170 24.40 35.06 -9.53
N ASN A 171 23.23 35.65 -9.81
CA ASN A 171 23.12 36.79 -10.71
C ASN A 171 23.80 38.06 -10.14
N GLU A 172 23.71 38.29 -8.83
CA GLU A 172 24.44 39.37 -8.16
C GLU A 172 25.96 39.15 -8.23
N ALA A 173 26.44 37.92 -7.98
CA ALA A 173 27.84 37.55 -8.11
C ALA A 173 28.35 37.74 -9.56
N HIS A 174 27.57 37.30 -10.56
CA HIS A 174 27.87 37.49 -11.97
C HIS A 174 28.00 38.99 -12.33
N LYS A 175 27.07 39.82 -11.86
CA LYS A 175 27.12 41.28 -12.07
C LYS A 175 28.34 41.92 -11.40
N SER A 176 28.66 41.50 -10.18
CA SER A 176 29.83 41.99 -9.43
C SER A 176 31.15 41.61 -10.12
N ALA A 177 31.28 40.35 -10.55
CA ALA A 177 32.45 39.87 -11.29
C ALA A 177 32.59 40.58 -12.65
N GLY A 178 31.49 40.80 -13.38
CA GLY A 178 31.48 41.57 -14.62
C GLY A 178 31.95 43.01 -14.43
N HIS A 179 31.51 43.68 -13.37
CA HIS A 179 32.00 45.01 -13.01
C HIS A 179 33.49 45.00 -12.61
N GLY A 180 33.93 43.99 -11.86
CA GLY A 180 35.34 43.78 -11.52
C GLY A 180 36.22 43.60 -12.74
N SER A 181 35.78 42.81 -13.72
CA SER A 181 36.46 42.64 -15.01
C SER A 181 36.64 43.96 -15.75
N GLN A 182 35.58 44.79 -15.82
CA GLN A 182 35.67 46.13 -16.43
C GLN A 182 36.67 47.06 -15.71
N LEU A 183 36.76 46.99 -14.38
CA LEU A 183 37.74 47.75 -13.61
C LEU A 183 39.17 47.29 -13.89
N MET A 184 39.40 45.97 -13.94
CA MET A 184 40.71 45.41 -14.28
C MET A 184 41.14 45.83 -15.70
N HIS A 185 40.21 45.82 -16.67
CA HIS A 185 40.48 46.28 -18.03
C HIS A 185 40.97 47.74 -18.06
N LYS A 186 40.26 48.65 -17.39
CA LYS A 186 40.67 50.07 -17.26
C LYS A 186 42.02 50.21 -16.54
N LEU A 187 42.30 49.35 -15.57
CA LEU A 187 43.58 49.37 -14.85
C LEU A 187 44.73 48.95 -15.78
N THR A 188 44.52 47.95 -16.64
CA THR A 188 45.47 47.54 -17.68
C THR A 188 45.76 48.69 -18.65
N GLU A 189 44.75 49.41 -19.14
CA GLU A 189 44.93 50.60 -20.00
C GLU A 189 45.77 51.70 -19.33
N ASN A 190 45.54 51.92 -18.03
CA ASN A 190 46.34 52.88 -17.26
C ASN A 190 47.80 52.41 -17.11
N MET A 191 48.06 51.12 -16.90
CA MET A 191 49.42 50.59 -16.83
C MET A 191 50.18 50.74 -18.15
N VAL A 192 49.50 50.54 -19.29
CA VAL A 192 50.06 50.81 -20.63
C VAL A 192 50.41 52.30 -20.76
N SER A 193 49.51 53.19 -20.36
CA SER A 193 49.74 54.64 -20.40
C SER A 193 50.93 55.08 -19.52
N ILE A 194 51.06 54.51 -18.31
CA ILE A 194 52.20 54.78 -17.40
C ILE A 194 53.52 54.26 -18.01
N THR A 195 53.48 53.10 -18.65
CA THR A 195 54.65 52.52 -19.33
C THR A 195 55.13 53.43 -20.46
N ASP A 196 54.22 53.94 -21.29
CA ASP A 196 54.57 54.86 -22.37
C ASP A 196 55.04 56.23 -21.86
N CYS A 197 54.46 56.73 -20.75
CA CYS A 197 54.96 57.93 -20.08
C CYS A 197 56.40 57.73 -19.57
N SER A 198 56.69 56.57 -18.97
CA SER A 198 58.03 56.23 -18.46
C SER A 198 59.08 56.13 -19.57
N LYS A 199 58.72 55.60 -20.75
CA LYS A 199 59.60 55.61 -21.93
C LYS A 199 59.95 57.04 -22.37
N LYS A 200 58.94 57.91 -22.50
CA LYS A 200 59.15 59.32 -22.85
C LYS A 200 60.04 60.05 -21.83
N MET A 201 59.85 59.77 -20.53
CA MET A 201 60.71 60.33 -19.49
C MET A 201 62.17 59.84 -19.62
N THR A 202 62.37 58.57 -19.96
CA THR A 202 63.70 58.01 -20.20
C THR A 202 64.40 58.72 -21.37
N GLU A 203 63.68 58.99 -22.47
CA GLU A 203 64.20 59.75 -23.61
C GLU A 203 64.60 61.17 -23.22
N ILE A 204 63.72 61.89 -22.49
CA ILE A 204 63.99 63.27 -22.03
C ILE A 204 65.22 63.31 -21.11
N ILE A 205 65.33 62.38 -20.17
CA ILE A 205 66.47 62.32 -19.25
C ILE A 205 67.76 61.98 -20.00
N SER A 206 67.69 61.15 -21.05
CA SER A 206 68.85 60.89 -21.92
C SER A 206 69.31 62.13 -22.69
N ILE A 207 68.37 62.98 -23.12
CA ILE A 207 68.70 64.28 -23.73
C ILE A 207 69.36 65.22 -22.71
N ILE A 208 68.85 65.27 -21.47
CA ILE A 208 69.42 66.10 -20.39
C ILE A 208 70.84 65.66 -20.05
N ASP A 209 71.11 64.35 -19.94
CA ASP A 209 72.47 63.83 -19.73
C ASP A 209 73.39 64.20 -20.90
N GLY A 210 72.88 64.14 -22.14
CA GLY A 210 73.58 64.62 -23.33
C GLY A 210 73.93 66.11 -23.29
N ILE A 211 73.00 66.96 -22.85
CA ILE A 211 73.23 68.41 -22.67
C ILE A 211 74.27 68.65 -21.56
N ALA A 212 74.18 67.92 -20.45
CA ALA A 212 75.15 68.01 -19.36
C ALA A 212 76.57 67.62 -19.84
N PHE A 213 76.68 66.55 -20.63
CA PHE A 213 77.95 66.15 -21.24
C PHE A 213 78.51 67.22 -22.18
N GLN A 214 77.67 67.77 -23.08
CA GLN A 214 78.08 68.86 -23.98
C GLN A 214 78.54 70.10 -23.20
N THR A 215 77.82 70.47 -22.14
CA THR A 215 78.16 71.59 -21.25
C THR A 215 79.49 71.37 -20.53
N ASN A 216 79.75 70.14 -20.09
CA ASN A 216 81.02 69.75 -19.48
C ASN A 216 82.20 69.88 -20.45
N ILE A 217 82.01 69.51 -21.73
CA ILE A 217 83.03 69.69 -22.78
C ILE A 217 83.24 71.18 -23.11
N LEU A 218 82.16 71.96 -23.23
CA LEU A 218 82.22 73.42 -23.44
C LEU A 218 82.98 74.12 -22.30
N ALA A 219 82.68 73.77 -21.06
CA ALA A 219 83.35 74.31 -19.88
C ALA A 219 84.83 73.93 -19.82
N LEU A 220 85.19 72.70 -20.20
CA LEU A 220 86.58 72.28 -20.33
C LEU A 220 87.32 73.11 -21.39
N ASN A 221 86.72 73.29 -22.57
CA ASN A 221 87.31 74.10 -23.64
C ASN A 221 87.50 75.56 -23.20
N ALA A 222 86.52 76.14 -22.50
CA ALA A 222 86.61 77.49 -21.94
C ALA A 222 87.71 77.60 -20.86
N ALA A 223 87.86 76.59 -19.99
CA ALA A 223 88.93 76.56 -19.00
C ALA A 223 90.32 76.50 -19.64
N VAL A 224 90.46 75.74 -20.74
CA VAL A 224 91.71 75.67 -21.53
C VAL A 224 92.02 77.02 -22.17
N GLU A 225 91.05 77.68 -22.78
CA GLU A 225 91.26 78.98 -23.43
C GLU A 225 91.51 80.10 -22.40
N ALA A 226 90.86 80.03 -21.24
CA ALA A 226 91.13 80.93 -20.11
C ALA A 226 92.56 80.76 -19.57
N ALA A 227 93.07 79.52 -19.47
CA ALA A 227 94.47 79.26 -19.12
C ALA A 227 95.44 79.82 -20.17
N ARG A 228 95.05 79.76 -21.45
CA ARG A 228 95.82 80.31 -22.58
C ARG A 228 95.92 81.84 -22.57
N ALA A 229 94.90 82.53 -22.05
CA ALA A 229 94.88 83.99 -21.88
C ALA A 229 95.69 84.51 -20.67
N GLY A 230 96.29 83.62 -19.86
CA GLY A 230 97.17 83.99 -18.75
C GLY A 230 96.46 84.78 -17.63
N GLU A 231 97.07 85.87 -17.16
CA GLU A 231 96.55 86.72 -16.08
C GLU A 231 95.15 87.29 -16.37
N HIS A 232 94.86 87.63 -17.64
CA HIS A 232 93.57 88.18 -18.06
C HIS A 232 92.43 87.15 -18.06
N GLY A 233 92.74 85.85 -18.06
CA GLY A 233 91.78 84.75 -18.10
C GLY A 233 91.37 84.19 -16.73
N LYS A 234 92.00 84.63 -15.63
CA LYS A 234 91.78 84.05 -14.28
C LYS A 234 90.31 84.02 -13.85
N GLY A 235 89.56 85.09 -14.09
CA GLY A 235 88.13 85.15 -13.77
C GLY A 235 87.29 84.17 -14.60
N PHE A 236 87.59 84.05 -15.90
CA PHE A 236 86.93 83.09 -16.80
C PHE A 236 87.24 81.64 -16.44
N ALA A 237 88.46 81.34 -15.99
CA ALA A 237 88.86 80.00 -15.57
C ALA A 237 88.04 79.51 -14.36
N VAL A 238 87.75 80.40 -13.39
CA VAL A 238 86.92 80.07 -12.22
C VAL A 238 85.47 79.79 -12.64
N VAL A 239 84.88 80.64 -13.49
CA VAL A 239 83.52 80.42 -14.00
C VAL A 239 83.44 79.12 -14.81
N ALA A 240 84.43 78.84 -15.65
CA ALA A 240 84.49 77.59 -16.41
C ALA A 240 84.60 76.36 -15.50
N GLY A 241 85.36 76.44 -14.40
CA GLY A 241 85.42 75.40 -13.38
C GLY A 241 84.06 75.15 -12.71
N GLU A 242 83.36 76.21 -12.32
CA GLU A 242 82.05 76.11 -11.67
C GLU A 242 80.98 75.54 -12.61
N VAL A 243 80.96 75.98 -13.88
CA VAL A 243 80.07 75.44 -14.92
C VAL A 243 80.35 73.95 -15.15
N ARG A 244 81.63 73.53 -15.11
CA ARG A 244 82.02 72.12 -15.24
C ARG A 244 81.49 71.28 -14.07
N VAL A 245 81.65 71.75 -12.84
CA VAL A 245 81.12 71.06 -11.64
C VAL A 245 79.59 70.96 -11.72
N LEU A 246 78.91 72.03 -12.13
CA LEU A 246 77.46 72.02 -12.32
C LEU A 246 77.02 71.02 -13.40
N ALA A 247 77.76 70.93 -14.51
CA ALA A 247 77.50 69.97 -15.58
C ALA A 247 77.68 68.52 -15.11
N GLN A 248 78.73 68.22 -14.34
CA GLN A 248 78.93 66.90 -13.73
C GLN A 248 77.79 66.54 -12.76
N LYS A 249 77.38 67.50 -11.92
CA LYS A 249 76.26 67.31 -10.98
C LYS A 249 74.92 67.08 -11.70
N SER A 250 74.68 67.76 -12.83
CA SER A 250 73.51 67.52 -13.68
C SER A 250 73.52 66.11 -14.31
N SER A 251 74.67 65.64 -14.81
CA SER A 251 74.80 64.28 -15.34
C SER A 251 74.55 63.21 -14.27
N GLU A 252 75.11 63.39 -13.07
CA GLU A 252 74.85 62.48 -11.94
C GLU A 252 73.37 62.46 -11.53
N SER A 253 72.74 63.63 -11.47
CA SER A 253 71.30 63.73 -11.18
C SER A 253 70.44 63.07 -12.26
N ALA A 254 70.79 63.25 -13.54
CA ALA A 254 70.12 62.59 -14.65
C ALA A 254 70.22 61.06 -14.57
N LYS A 255 71.41 60.52 -14.24
CA LYS A 255 71.60 59.07 -14.01
C LYS A 255 70.75 58.54 -12.85
N ASN A 256 70.68 59.28 -11.74
CA ASN A 256 69.84 58.90 -10.60
C ASN A 256 68.35 58.89 -10.96
N ILE A 257 67.87 59.89 -11.71
CA ILE A 257 66.49 59.91 -12.20
C ILE A 257 66.22 58.75 -13.16
N LYS A 258 67.16 58.45 -14.07
CA LYS A 258 67.03 57.32 -15.00
C LYS A 258 66.88 55.99 -14.27
N ALA A 259 67.69 55.74 -13.23
CA ALA A 259 67.58 54.54 -12.40
C ALA A 259 66.22 54.44 -11.67
N LEU A 260 65.68 55.56 -11.18
CA LEU A 260 64.33 55.62 -10.59
C LEU A 260 63.23 55.28 -11.61
N ILE A 261 63.36 55.78 -12.85
CA ILE A 261 62.42 55.47 -13.94
C ILE A 261 62.49 53.98 -14.32
N GLU A 262 63.68 53.40 -14.45
CA GLU A 262 63.85 51.96 -14.72
C GLU A 262 63.23 51.08 -13.63
N LYS A 263 63.43 51.45 -12.36
CA LYS A 263 62.78 50.77 -11.23
C LYS A 263 61.25 50.88 -11.31
N THR A 264 60.74 52.07 -11.63
CA THR A 264 59.29 52.31 -11.80
C THR A 264 58.72 51.46 -12.93
N ASN A 265 59.42 51.39 -14.07
CA ASN A 265 59.01 50.57 -15.21
C ASN A 265 58.93 49.08 -14.85
N THR A 266 59.92 48.58 -14.08
CA THR A 266 59.91 47.20 -13.58
C THR A 266 58.70 46.92 -12.69
N ASN A 267 58.39 47.83 -11.77
CA ASN A 267 57.21 47.70 -10.89
C ASN A 267 55.89 47.74 -11.68
N VAL A 268 55.78 48.60 -12.68
CA VAL A 268 54.59 48.71 -13.55
C VAL A 268 54.39 47.43 -14.37
N MET A 269 55.45 46.87 -14.95
CA MET A 269 55.37 45.58 -15.67
C MET A 269 54.91 44.44 -14.76
N GLN A 270 55.42 44.39 -13.52
CA GLN A 270 54.98 43.39 -12.54
C GLN A 270 53.51 43.60 -12.15
N GLY A 271 53.09 44.86 -11.95
CA GLY A 271 51.70 45.23 -11.70
C GLY A 271 50.77 44.83 -12.85
N ALA A 272 51.15 45.11 -14.10
CA ALA A 272 50.39 44.72 -15.29
C ALA A 272 50.19 43.20 -15.37
N LYS A 273 51.20 42.40 -15.03
CA LYS A 273 51.09 40.95 -14.96
C LYS A 273 50.06 40.49 -13.91
N LEU A 274 50.10 41.07 -12.71
CA LEU A 274 49.14 40.75 -11.64
C LEU A 274 47.70 41.14 -12.01
N VAL A 275 47.52 42.29 -12.67
CA VAL A 275 46.21 42.73 -13.15
C VAL A 275 45.67 41.80 -14.22
N SER A 276 46.50 41.34 -15.16
CA SER A 276 46.09 40.36 -16.17
C SER A 276 45.67 39.02 -15.56
N GLU A 277 46.36 38.56 -14.52
CA GLU A 277 45.97 37.35 -13.77
C GLU A 277 44.64 37.56 -13.01
N ALA A 278 44.45 38.73 -12.40
CA ALA A 278 43.18 39.09 -11.76
C ALA A 278 42.02 39.19 -12.78
N GLU A 279 42.26 39.76 -13.96
CA GLU A 279 41.29 39.83 -15.06
C GLU A 279 40.85 38.43 -15.49
N LYS A 280 41.79 37.50 -15.66
CA LYS A 280 41.49 36.10 -15.96
C LYS A 280 40.64 35.45 -14.86
N ASN A 281 41.00 35.63 -13.59
CA ASN A 281 40.21 35.09 -12.48
C ASN A 281 38.78 35.65 -12.44
N MET A 282 38.58 36.93 -12.78
CA MET A 282 37.23 37.48 -12.90
C MET A 282 36.43 36.84 -14.04
N HIS A 283 37.08 36.55 -15.17
CA HIS A 283 36.45 35.84 -16.28
C HIS A 283 36.03 34.41 -15.89
N ASP A 284 36.91 33.68 -15.20
CA ASP A 284 36.62 32.33 -14.71
C ASP A 284 35.43 32.33 -13.72
N ILE A 285 35.30 33.36 -12.87
CA ILE A 285 34.13 33.52 -11.97
C ILE A 285 32.85 33.79 -12.75
N VAL A 286 32.90 34.61 -13.80
CA VAL A 286 31.75 34.88 -14.67
C VAL A 286 31.27 33.59 -15.33
N SER A 287 32.18 32.84 -15.95
CA SER A 287 31.85 31.55 -16.57
C SER A 287 31.31 30.53 -15.56
N GLY A 288 31.91 30.43 -14.36
CA GLY A 288 31.41 29.56 -13.30
C GLY A 288 30.01 29.96 -12.79
N SER A 289 29.68 31.25 -12.83
CA SER A 289 28.34 31.74 -12.47
C SER A 289 27.30 31.37 -13.54
N ASP A 290 27.68 31.39 -14.83
CA ASP A 290 26.82 30.91 -15.92
C ASP A 290 26.54 29.41 -15.80
N ASP A 291 27.56 28.60 -15.49
CA ASP A 291 27.41 27.16 -15.25
C ASP A 291 26.48 26.87 -14.05
N LEU A 292 26.63 27.63 -12.96
CA LEU A 292 25.72 27.56 -11.81
C LEU A 292 24.29 27.91 -12.20
N ASN A 293 24.08 28.93 -13.01
CA ASN A 293 22.75 29.33 -13.47
C ASN A 293 22.08 28.21 -14.31
N MET A 294 22.83 27.57 -15.20
CA MET A 294 22.34 26.39 -15.95
C MET A 294 21.97 25.22 -15.02
N LEU A 295 22.78 24.97 -13.99
CA LEU A 295 22.49 23.93 -13.00
C LEU A 295 21.21 24.24 -12.20
N MET A 296 21.01 25.50 -11.80
CA MET A 296 19.81 25.93 -11.08
C MET A 296 18.54 25.78 -11.93
N GLU A 297 18.60 26.06 -13.24
CA GLU A 297 17.49 25.80 -14.15
C GLU A 297 17.12 24.30 -14.19
N HIS A 298 18.13 23.42 -14.27
CA HIS A 298 17.92 21.99 -14.23
C HIS A 298 17.30 21.51 -12.91
N ILE A 299 17.76 22.04 -11.77
CA ILE A 299 17.20 21.76 -10.45
C ILE A 299 15.75 22.24 -10.36
N PHE A 300 15.43 23.42 -10.91
CA PHE A 300 14.08 23.96 -10.92
C PHE A 300 13.12 23.06 -11.72
N ILE A 301 13.52 22.63 -12.92
CA ILE A 301 12.73 21.70 -13.74
C ILE A 301 12.48 20.39 -12.99
N SER A 302 13.54 19.80 -12.42
CA SER A 302 13.43 18.54 -11.68
C SER A 302 12.55 18.67 -10.43
N THR A 303 12.67 19.78 -9.70
CA THR A 303 11.85 20.06 -8.51
C THR A 303 10.37 20.22 -8.88
N ASN A 304 10.07 20.87 -10.00
CA ASN A 304 8.70 21.00 -10.50
C ASN A 304 8.11 19.65 -10.99
N GLU A 305 8.93 18.77 -11.57
CA GLU A 305 8.51 17.40 -11.88
C GLU A 305 8.26 16.57 -10.62
N GLN A 306 9.12 16.69 -9.60
CA GLN A 306 8.91 16.07 -8.29
C GLN A 306 7.61 16.52 -7.65
N GLU A 307 7.30 17.82 -7.67
CA GLU A 307 6.04 18.36 -7.14
C GLU A 307 4.82 17.70 -7.80
N LYS A 308 4.83 17.58 -9.14
CA LYS A 308 3.77 16.89 -9.89
C LYS A 308 3.68 15.41 -9.52
N GLY A 309 4.82 14.72 -9.38
CA GLY A 309 4.88 13.32 -8.96
C GLY A 309 4.30 13.11 -7.56
N ILE A 310 4.60 14.00 -6.62
CA ILE A 310 4.07 13.98 -5.25
C ILE A 310 2.55 14.18 -5.26
N GLN A 311 2.03 15.10 -6.08
CA GLN A 311 0.58 15.28 -6.22
C GLN A 311 -0.12 14.01 -6.74
N GLN A 312 0.46 13.33 -7.73
CA GLN A 312 -0.07 12.07 -8.24
C GLN A 312 -0.06 10.96 -7.20
N ILE A 313 1.04 10.85 -6.43
CA ILE A 313 1.15 9.89 -5.33
C ILE A 313 0.09 10.18 -4.26
N THR A 314 -0.12 11.46 -3.92
CA THR A 314 -1.14 11.87 -2.94
C THR A 314 -2.55 11.45 -3.38
N ILE A 315 -2.89 11.61 -4.65
CA ILE A 315 -4.17 11.14 -5.21
C ILE A 315 -4.27 9.61 -5.10
N ALA A 316 -3.19 8.88 -5.44
CA ALA A 316 -3.16 7.43 -5.33
C ALA A 316 -3.31 6.93 -3.88
N LEU A 317 -2.72 7.62 -2.90
CA LEU A 317 -2.91 7.31 -1.49
C LEU A 317 -4.38 7.48 -1.06
N SER A 318 -5.05 8.54 -1.53
CA SER A 318 -6.46 8.77 -1.22
C SER A 318 -7.36 7.65 -1.77
N GLU A 319 -7.08 7.14 -2.98
CA GLU A 319 -7.81 5.99 -3.51
C GLU A 319 -7.51 4.70 -2.73
N LEU A 320 -6.26 4.49 -2.30
CA LEU A 320 -5.89 3.36 -1.43
C LEU A 320 -6.58 3.44 -0.06
N GLU A 321 -6.73 4.64 0.51
CA GLU A 321 -7.48 4.86 1.74
C GLU A 321 -8.94 4.46 1.56
N LYS A 322 -9.57 4.88 0.45
CA LYS A 322 -10.95 4.48 0.12
C LYS A 322 -11.11 2.97 -0.02
N VAL A 323 -10.17 2.28 -0.66
CA VAL A 323 -10.16 0.81 -0.74
C VAL A 323 -10.00 0.19 0.64
N THR A 324 -9.13 0.75 1.49
CA THR A 324 -8.91 0.28 2.86
C THR A 324 -10.18 0.41 3.71
N LEU A 325 -10.90 1.53 3.60
CA LEU A 325 -12.20 1.72 4.24
C LEU A 325 -13.26 0.76 3.69
N SER A 326 -13.26 0.49 2.39
CA SER A 326 -14.14 -0.52 1.78
C SER A 326 -13.84 -1.92 2.32
N ASN A 327 -12.56 -2.28 2.49
CA ASN A 327 -12.16 -3.56 3.06
C ASN A 327 -12.65 -3.69 4.51
N ALA A 328 -12.56 -2.62 5.30
CA ALA A 328 -13.09 -2.61 6.66
C ALA A 328 -14.61 -2.89 6.69
N ALA A 329 -15.38 -2.30 5.75
CA ALA A 329 -16.80 -2.57 5.61
C ALA A 329 -17.07 -4.04 5.24
N VAL A 330 -16.32 -4.59 4.28
CA VAL A 330 -16.42 -6.00 3.87
C VAL A 330 -16.09 -6.95 5.02
N VAL A 331 -15.09 -6.62 5.86
CA VAL A 331 -14.74 -7.42 7.05
C VAL A 331 -15.92 -7.51 8.02
N VAL A 332 -16.60 -6.39 8.28
CA VAL A 332 -17.78 -6.33 9.16
C VAL A 332 -18.93 -7.15 8.58
N GLU A 333 -19.24 -6.96 7.29
CA GLU A 333 -20.29 -7.72 6.60
C GLU A 333 -20.00 -9.23 6.58
N LEU A 334 -18.73 -9.61 6.40
CA LEU A 334 -18.30 -11.00 6.40
C LEU A 334 -18.42 -11.64 7.79
N ALA A 335 -18.08 -10.91 8.85
CA ALA A 335 -18.23 -11.36 10.22
C ALA A 335 -19.71 -11.59 10.56
N GLU A 336 -20.59 -10.65 10.19
CA GLU A 336 -22.04 -10.77 10.38
C GLU A 336 -22.61 -11.96 9.60
N SER A 337 -22.26 -12.08 8.31
CA SER A 337 -22.70 -13.20 7.47
C SER A 337 -22.24 -14.55 8.01
N SER A 338 -21.03 -14.62 8.56
CA SER A 338 -20.49 -15.83 9.19
C SER A 338 -21.30 -16.23 10.42
N ASP A 339 -21.71 -15.27 11.25
CA ASP A 339 -22.50 -15.53 12.45
C ASP A 339 -23.94 -15.93 12.12
N VAL A 340 -24.56 -15.28 11.12
CA VAL A 340 -25.88 -15.68 10.60
C VAL A 340 -25.85 -17.12 10.08
N LEU A 341 -24.84 -17.47 9.27
CA LEU A 341 -24.68 -18.84 8.75
C LEU A 341 -24.49 -19.85 9.88
N LYS A 342 -23.67 -19.51 10.89
CA LYS A 342 -23.47 -20.36 12.08
C LYS A 342 -24.79 -20.64 12.79
N ASN A 343 -25.59 -19.61 13.02
CA ASN A 343 -26.88 -19.72 13.69
C ASN A 343 -27.87 -20.58 12.88
N GLN A 344 -27.92 -20.42 11.55
CA GLN A 344 -28.74 -21.26 10.66
C GLN A 344 -28.32 -22.74 10.69
N VAL A 345 -27.02 -23.00 10.73
CA VAL A 345 -26.48 -24.36 10.84
C VAL A 345 -26.84 -25.01 12.17
N VAL A 346 -26.73 -24.27 13.28
CA VAL A 346 -27.13 -24.74 14.61
C VAL A 346 -28.63 -25.07 14.66
N GLU A 347 -29.47 -24.21 14.07
CA GLU A 347 -30.91 -24.44 13.95
C GLU A 347 -31.22 -25.71 13.12
N LEU A 348 -30.55 -25.92 11.98
CA LEU A 348 -30.70 -27.12 11.14
C LEU A 348 -30.24 -28.40 11.85
N GLN A 349 -29.12 -28.34 12.57
CA GLN A 349 -28.63 -29.45 13.39
C GLN A 349 -29.64 -29.79 14.48
N LYS A 350 -30.20 -28.79 15.17
CA LYS A 350 -31.24 -29.01 16.20
C LYS A 350 -32.48 -29.69 15.64
N ARG A 351 -32.97 -29.26 14.46
CA ARG A 351 -34.15 -29.85 13.81
C ARG A 351 -33.91 -31.29 13.35
N THR A 352 -32.72 -31.59 12.83
CA THR A 352 -32.38 -32.94 12.35
C THR A 352 -31.95 -33.89 13.46
N ASN A 353 -31.52 -33.38 14.63
CA ASN A 353 -31.15 -34.20 15.78
C ASN A 353 -32.36 -34.96 16.38
N ASN A 354 -33.57 -34.40 16.25
CA ASN A 354 -34.80 -35.06 16.68
C ASN A 354 -35.14 -36.30 15.81
N LEU A 355 -34.53 -36.45 14.63
CA LEU A 355 -34.72 -37.57 13.72
C LEU A 355 -33.62 -38.62 13.95
N ARG A 356 -33.96 -39.74 14.57
CA ARG A 356 -33.05 -40.84 14.91
C ARG A 356 -32.80 -41.70 13.68
N LEU A 357 -31.54 -41.97 13.37
CA LEU A 357 -31.12 -42.69 12.17
C LEU A 357 -30.55 -44.08 12.51
N ASN A 358 -30.61 -45.01 11.56
CA ASN A 358 -30.07 -46.35 11.78
C ASN A 358 -28.54 -46.29 11.84
N GLY A 359 -27.94 -46.73 12.95
CA GLY A 359 -26.50 -46.65 13.17
C GLY A 359 -26.03 -45.49 14.07
N GLU A 360 -26.94 -44.73 14.70
CA GLU A 360 -26.59 -44.02 15.93
C GLU A 360 -26.46 -45.05 17.06
N ASP A 361 -25.27 -45.63 17.15
CA ASP A 361 -24.81 -46.32 18.36
C ASP A 361 -25.12 -45.43 19.56
N LYS A 362 -25.70 -46.03 20.59
CA LYS A 362 -25.94 -45.42 21.92
C LYS A 362 -24.64 -45.01 22.64
N ASN A 363 -23.53 -44.82 21.94
CA ASN A 363 -22.20 -44.68 22.51
C ASN A 363 -21.42 -43.48 21.97
N THR A 364 -22.10 -42.36 21.70
CA THR A 364 -21.45 -41.06 21.78
C THR A 364 -21.81 -40.43 23.12
N MET A 365 -20.87 -40.55 24.06
CA MET A 365 -20.82 -39.74 25.27
C MET A 365 -21.08 -38.25 24.92
N PRO A 366 -21.57 -37.43 25.87
CA PRO A 366 -21.74 -36.01 25.62
C PRO A 366 -20.38 -35.47 25.18
N VAL A 367 -20.30 -34.96 23.95
CA VAL A 367 -19.14 -34.16 23.53
C VAL A 367 -19.09 -33.03 24.54
N ALA A 368 -18.06 -33.05 25.39
CA ALA A 368 -17.78 -31.99 26.33
C ALA A 368 -17.85 -30.65 25.57
N PRO A 369 -18.39 -29.58 26.17
CA PRO A 369 -18.37 -28.27 25.52
C PRO A 369 -16.94 -27.98 25.11
N LEU A 370 -16.70 -27.84 23.80
CA LEU A 370 -15.47 -27.23 23.31
C LEU A 370 -15.39 -25.90 24.05
N LEU A 371 -14.41 -25.81 24.95
CA LEU A 371 -14.06 -24.58 25.64
C LEU A 371 -13.98 -23.51 24.56
N VAL A 372 -14.92 -22.56 24.61
CA VAL A 372 -14.79 -21.28 23.92
C VAL A 372 -13.39 -20.81 24.28
N PRO A 373 -12.49 -20.52 23.31
CA PRO A 373 -11.22 -19.93 23.67
C PRO A 373 -11.57 -18.66 24.43
N THR A 374 -11.21 -18.66 25.72
CA THR A 374 -11.40 -17.53 26.62
C THR A 374 -10.98 -16.31 25.85
N LYS A 375 -11.92 -15.38 25.64
CA LYS A 375 -11.66 -14.03 25.16
C LYS A 375 -10.37 -13.59 25.83
N GLN A 376 -9.27 -13.50 25.07
CA GLN A 376 -8.02 -12.99 25.62
C GLN A 376 -8.40 -11.66 26.25
N GLU A 377 -8.29 -11.61 27.58
CA GLU A 377 -8.38 -10.38 28.32
C GLU A 377 -7.44 -9.42 27.62
N LYS A 378 -7.99 -8.30 27.16
CA LYS A 378 -7.21 -7.11 26.86
C LYS A 378 -6.32 -6.90 28.08
N HIS A 379 -5.04 -7.20 27.96
CA HIS A 379 -4.05 -6.56 28.80
C HIS A 379 -4.22 -5.07 28.54
N ALA A 380 -4.86 -4.40 29.50
CA ALA A 380 -4.74 -2.97 29.68
C ALA A 380 -3.25 -2.69 29.93
N SER A 381 -2.52 -2.45 28.85
CA SER A 381 -1.28 -1.69 28.87
C SER A 381 -1.69 -0.22 29.04
N GLU A 382 -2.07 0.15 30.26
CA GLU A 382 -1.85 1.51 30.74
C GLU A 382 -0.34 1.73 30.74
N GLY A 383 0.17 2.54 29.81
CA GLY A 383 1.59 2.86 29.76
C GLY A 383 2.04 3.49 28.44
N HIS A 384 2.02 4.82 28.43
CA HIS A 384 2.87 5.69 27.59
C HIS A 384 2.79 5.57 26.08
N TRP A 385 1.95 6.40 25.45
CA TRP A 385 2.29 7.09 24.18
C TRP A 385 1.67 8.50 24.18
N GLN A 386 2.26 9.39 24.97
CA GLN A 386 2.35 10.81 24.62
C GLN A 386 3.81 11.06 24.21
N THR A 387 3.99 11.89 23.19
CA THR A 387 5.23 12.26 22.47
C THR A 387 5.78 11.20 21.52
N PHE A 388 5.53 11.33 20.22
CA PHE A 388 6.39 12.06 19.28
C PHE A 388 5.60 12.50 18.05
#